data_AF-A0A4R0XL02-F1
#
_entry.id   AF-A0A4R0XL02-F1
#
_cell.length_a   1.000
_cell.length_b   1.000
_cell.length_c   1.000
_cell.angle_alpha   90.00
_cell.angle_beta   90.00
_cell.angle_gamma   90.00
#
_symmetry.space_group_name_H-M   'P 1'
#
loop_
_entity.id
_entity.type
_entity.pdbx_description
1 polymer ?
#
loop_
_entity_poly.entity_id
_entity_poly.type
_entity_poly.pdbx_seq_one_letter_code
_entity_poly.pdbx_strand_id
1 'polypeptide(L)'
;MSKKLIEEIVKFRNERDWEDYPSGISLAYALSLESEEILELFSWEEKPNKYDLENQISNVASYLYLLAYENNIDIEKAILKRIKEMK
;
A
#
# COMPACT_ATOMS: atom_id res chain seq x y z
N MET A 1 -6.13 9.21 -7.11
CA MET A 1 -5.20 8.29 -7.77
C MET A 1 -5.84 7.79 -9.06
N SER A 2 -5.04 7.65 -10.11
CA SER A 2 -5.62 7.29 -11.41
C SER A 2 -6.06 5.82 -11.36
N LYS A 3 -7.25 5.54 -11.90
CA LYS A 3 -7.72 4.16 -12.13
C LYS A 3 -6.65 3.30 -12.82
N LYS A 4 -5.88 3.93 -13.71
CA LYS A 4 -4.73 3.36 -14.40
C LYS A 4 -3.66 2.79 -13.46
N LEU A 5 -3.32 3.46 -12.36
CA LEU A 5 -2.31 2.93 -11.43
C LEU A 5 -2.77 1.66 -10.73
N ILE A 6 -4.03 1.63 -10.27
CA ILE A 6 -4.59 0.43 -9.62
C ILE A 6 -4.63 -0.73 -10.62
N GLU A 7 -4.99 -0.46 -11.88
CA GLU A 7 -4.97 -1.46 -12.96
C GLU A 7 -3.55 -2.02 -13.18
N GLU A 8 -2.51 -1.20 -13.19
CA GLU A 8 -1.11 -1.67 -13.31
C GLU A 8 -0.68 -2.50 -12.09
N ILE A 9 -1.05 -2.10 -10.87
CA ILE A 9 -0.72 -2.84 -9.64
C ILE A 9 -1.42 -4.22 -9.64
N VAL A 10 -2.70 -4.27 -10.01
CA VAL A 10 -3.47 -5.53 -10.11
C VAL A 10 -2.89 -6.43 -11.21
N LYS A 11 -2.52 -5.86 -12.35
CA LYS A 11 -1.85 -6.60 -13.43
C LYS A 11 -0.53 -7.19 -12.95
N PHE A 12 0.31 -6.41 -12.29
CA PHE A 12 1.59 -6.85 -11.73
C PHE A 12 1.44 -8.03 -10.76
N ARG A 13 0.39 -8.01 -9.93
CA ARG A 13 0.03 -9.13 -9.03
C ARG A 13 -0.35 -10.37 -9.84
N ASN A 14 -1.25 -10.24 -10.81
CA ASN A 14 -1.74 -11.38 -11.59
C ASN A 14 -0.63 -12.02 -12.43
N GLU A 15 0.30 -11.23 -12.96
CA GLU A 15 1.47 -11.74 -13.71
C GLU A 15 2.42 -12.62 -12.87
N ARG A 16 2.24 -12.65 -11.54
CA ARG A 16 3.04 -13.46 -10.61
C ARG A 16 2.26 -14.63 -10.02
N ASP A 17 1.04 -14.88 -10.51
CA ASP A 17 0.12 -15.91 -9.99
C ASP A 17 -0.13 -15.74 -8.48
N TRP A 18 -0.15 -14.50 -7.99
CA TRP A 18 -0.34 -14.19 -6.56
C TRP A 18 -1.81 -14.21 -6.12
N GLU A 19 -2.75 -14.41 -7.05
CA GLU A 19 -4.18 -14.56 -6.72
C GLU A 19 -4.52 -15.78 -5.85
N ASP A 20 -3.68 -16.83 -5.85
CA ASP A 20 -3.97 -18.10 -5.17
C ASP A 20 -3.67 -18.09 -3.67
N TYR A 21 -3.05 -17.02 -3.14
CA TYR A 21 -2.79 -16.85 -1.70
C TYR A 21 -3.98 -16.20 -0.99
N PRO A 22 -4.22 -16.46 0.31
CA PRO A 22 -5.31 -15.82 1.06
C PRO A 22 -5.13 -14.29 1.07
N SER A 23 -5.75 -13.62 0.10
CA SER A 23 -5.30 -12.31 -0.37
C SER A 23 -5.40 -11.25 0.71
N GLY A 24 -6.49 -11.18 1.46
CA GLY A 24 -6.67 -10.18 2.51
C GLY A 24 -5.67 -10.26 3.66
N ILE A 25 -5.43 -11.46 4.21
CA ILE A 25 -4.51 -11.65 5.34
C ILE A 25 -3.06 -11.45 4.89
N SER A 26 -2.68 -12.02 3.75
CA SER A 26 -1.32 -11.88 3.22
C SER A 26 -0.99 -10.43 2.85
N LEU A 27 -1.94 -9.70 2.26
CA LEU A 27 -1.76 -8.27 1.93
C LEU A 27 -1.68 -7.41 3.19
N ALA A 28 -2.50 -7.68 4.21
CA ALA A 28 -2.42 -6.97 5.49
C ALA A 28 -1.08 -7.23 6.21
N TYR A 29 -0.59 -8.47 6.14
CA TYR A 29 0.72 -8.83 6.69
C TYR A 29 1.87 -8.13 5.94
N ALA A 30 1.88 -8.17 4.61
CA ALA A 30 2.87 -7.47 3.80
C ALA A 30 2.85 -5.96 4.05
N LEU A 31 1.66 -5.35 4.10
CA LEU A 31 1.50 -3.93 4.44
C LEU A 31 2.16 -3.57 5.79
N SER A 32 2.00 -4.44 6.81
CA SER A 32 2.62 -4.24 8.12
C SER A 32 4.15 -4.27 8.03
N LEU A 33 4.71 -5.26 7.34
CA LEU A 33 6.16 -5.41 7.19
C LEU A 33 6.78 -4.19 6.48
N GLU A 34 6.22 -3.76 5.35
CA GLU A 34 6.74 -2.59 4.62
C GLU A 34 6.59 -1.29 5.43
N SER A 35 5.59 -1.21 6.32
CA SER A 35 5.44 -0.08 7.24
C SER A 35 6.53 -0.07 8.31
N GLU A 36 6.99 -1.24 8.75
CA GLU A 36 8.12 -1.38 9.66
C GLU A 36 9.45 -0.98 9.00
N GLU A 37 9.64 -1.29 7.71
CA GLU A 37 10.80 -0.84 6.92
C GLU A 37 10.90 0.69 6.87
N ILE A 38 9.77 1.40 6.74
CA ILE A 38 9.75 2.87 6.85
C ILE A 38 10.24 3.30 8.23
N LEU A 39 9.77 2.66 9.30
CA LEU A 39 10.20 2.97 10.67
C LEU A 39 11.70 2.69 10.86
N GLU A 40 12.22 1.62 10.28
CA GLU A 40 13.64 1.29 10.33
C GLU A 40 14.51 2.39 9.68
N LEU A 41 14.09 2.93 8.53
CA LEU A 41 14.79 4.05 7.90
C LEU A 41 14.97 5.26 8.82
N PHE A 42 13.97 5.56 9.67
CA PHE A 42 14.02 6.64 10.65
C PHE A 42 14.68 6.25 11.98
N SER A 43 15.00 4.97 12.19
CA SER A 43 15.69 4.52 13.41
C SER A 43 17.17 4.90 13.42
N TRP A 44 17.76 5.11 12.24
CA TRP A 44 19.19 5.41 12.09
C TRP A 44 19.47 6.90 11.92
N GLU A 45 18.60 7.66 11.25
CA GLU A 45 18.79 9.09 10.96
C GLU A 45 17.45 9.84 10.92
N GLU A 46 17.44 11.13 11.30
CA GLU A 46 16.24 11.99 11.21
C GLU A 46 15.79 12.19 9.74
N LYS A 47 16.72 12.05 8.79
CA LYS A 47 16.48 12.23 7.36
C LYS A 47 17.03 11.03 6.59
N PRO A 48 16.24 9.99 6.36
CA PRO A 48 16.69 8.83 5.61
C PRO A 48 16.98 9.18 4.15
N ASN A 49 17.70 8.30 3.48
CA ASN A 49 17.91 8.38 2.04
C ASN A 49 16.56 8.47 1.31
N LYS A 50 16.43 9.48 0.45
CA LYS A 50 15.18 9.75 -0.27
C LYS A 50 14.76 8.58 -1.16
N TYR A 51 15.70 7.91 -1.82
CA TYR A 51 15.44 6.78 -2.70
C TYR A 51 14.87 5.60 -1.93
N ASP A 52 15.49 5.26 -0.79
CA ASP A 52 15.03 4.15 0.04
C ASP A 52 13.65 4.45 0.64
N LEU A 53 13.43 5.68 1.11
CA LEU A 53 12.13 6.13 1.62
C LEU A 53 11.04 6.07 0.53
N GLU A 54 11.35 6.52 -0.69
CA GLU A 54 10.42 6.47 -1.82
C GLU A 54 10.03 5.03 -2.17
N ASN A 55 10.97 4.09 -2.13
CA ASN A 55 10.71 2.67 -2.36
C ASN A 55 9.77 2.10 -1.30
N GLN A 56 10.05 2.32 -0.01
CA GLN A 56 9.22 1.74 1.07
C GLN A 56 7.81 2.36 1.11
N ILE A 57 7.69 3.68 0.89
CA ILE A 57 6.38 4.33 0.74
C ILE A 57 5.60 3.73 -0.44
N SER A 58 6.28 3.47 -1.56
CA SER A 58 5.65 2.87 -2.74
C SER A 58 5.20 1.43 -2.49
N ASN A 59 5.95 0.65 -1.71
CA ASN A 59 5.55 -0.70 -1.30
C ASN A 59 4.31 -0.67 -0.39
N VAL A 60 4.33 0.15 0.67
CA VAL A 60 3.18 0.34 1.57
C VAL A 60 1.94 0.74 0.79
N ALA A 61 2.07 1.72 -0.10
CA ALA A 61 0.97 2.18 -0.93
C ALA A 61 0.43 1.06 -1.84
N SER A 62 1.31 0.31 -2.51
CA SER A 62 0.94 -0.80 -3.39
C SER A 62 0.10 -1.85 -2.67
N TYR A 63 0.53 -2.31 -1.49
CA TYR A 63 -0.22 -3.31 -0.72
C TYR A 63 -1.53 -2.77 -0.15
N LEU A 64 -1.55 -1.51 0.30
CA LEU A 64 -2.78 -0.85 0.73
C LEU A 64 -3.81 -0.76 -0.41
N TYR A 65 -3.37 -0.43 -1.63
CA TYR A 65 -4.25 -0.36 -2.79
C TYR A 65 -4.76 -1.74 -3.22
N LEU A 66 -3.91 -2.77 -3.20
CA LEU A 66 -4.34 -4.15 -3.44
C LEU A 66 -5.37 -4.60 -2.41
N LEU A 67 -5.12 -4.32 -1.12
CA LEU A 67 -6.03 -4.70 -0.05
C LEU A 67 -7.39 -4.00 -0.20
N ALA A 68 -7.39 -2.71 -0.57
CA ALA A 68 -8.60 -1.96 -0.86
C ALA A 68 -9.34 -2.53 -2.09
N TYR A 69 -8.61 -2.85 -3.17
CA TYR A 69 -9.15 -3.42 -4.40
C TYR A 69 -9.86 -4.76 -4.13
N GLU A 70 -9.19 -5.69 -3.44
CA GLU A 70 -9.74 -7.01 -3.08
C GLU A 70 -11.02 -6.91 -2.22
N ASN A 71 -11.14 -5.84 -1.43
CA ASN A 71 -12.29 -5.60 -0.56
C ASN A 71 -13.33 -4.64 -1.17
N ASN A 72 -13.21 -4.30 -2.45
CA ASN A 72 -14.10 -3.36 -3.16
C ASN A 72 -14.21 -1.98 -2.47
N ILE A 73 -13.12 -1.51 -1.87
CA ILE A 73 -13.03 -0.23 -1.18
C ILE A 73 -12.48 0.83 -2.14
N ASP A 74 -13.28 1.86 -2.42
CA ASP A 74 -12.79 3.10 -3.04
C ASP A 74 -12.04 3.91 -1.98
N ILE A 75 -10.74 3.68 -1.91
CA ILE A 75 -9.88 4.24 -0.85
C ILE A 75 -9.84 5.78 -0.88
N GLU A 76 -9.94 6.40 -2.04
CA GLU A 76 -9.97 7.86 -2.15
C GLU A 76 -11.25 8.43 -1.56
N LYS A 77 -12.41 7.84 -1.91
CA LYS A 77 -13.67 8.22 -1.29
C LYS A 77 -13.66 7.95 0.20
N ALA A 78 -13.08 6.83 0.65
CA ALA A 78 -12.97 6.49 2.07
C ALA A 78 -12.14 7.52 2.85
N ILE A 79 -10.97 7.90 2.33
CA ILE A 79 -10.11 8.93 2.93
C ILE A 79 -10.83 10.28 2.97
N LEU A 80 -11.44 10.71 1.86
CA LEU A 80 -12.17 11.99 1.80
C LEU A 80 -13.37 12.02 2.77
N LYS A 81 -14.08 10.89 2.93
CA LYS A 81 -15.14 10.74 3.92
C LYS A 81 -14.59 10.88 5.34
N ARG A 82 -13.50 10.17 5.66
CA ARG A 82 -12.87 10.21 6.99
C ARG A 82 -12.39 11.63 7.35
N ILE A 83 -11.79 12.35 6.40
CA ILE A 83 -11.37 13.75 6.59
C ILE A 83 -12.55 14.66 6.93
N LYS A 84 -13.72 14.45 6.31
CA LYS A 84 -14.93 15.22 6.62
C LYS A 84 -15.50 14.90 8.01
N GLU A 85 -15.40 13.65 8.45
CA GLU A 85 -15.87 13.20 9.77
C GLU A 85 -14.95 13.64 10.93
N MET A 86 -13.67 13.90 10.64
CA MET A 86 -12.69 14.42 11.61
C MET A 86 -12.75 15.94 11.79
N LYS A 87 -13.57 16.65 10.99
CA LYS A 87 -13.83 18.08 11.11
C LYS A 87 -15.08 18.31 11.95
#